data_AF-A0A3A4PVJ8-F1
#
_entry.id   AF-A0A3A4PVJ8-F1
#
_cell.length_a   1.000
_cell.length_b   1.000
_cell.length_c   1.000
_cell.angle_alpha   90.00
_cell.angle_beta   90.00
_cell.angle_gamma   90.00
#
_symmetry.space_group_name_H-M   'P 1'
#
loop_
_entity.id
_entity.type
_entity.pdbx_description
1 polymer ?
#
loop_
_entity_poly.entity_id
_entity_poly.type
_entity_poly.pdbx_seq_one_letter_code
_entity_poly.pdbx_strand_id
1 'polypeptide(L)'
;MHHNHGLSSTHEMYLKVLYGLESEHDVGRVRDMAKGLGVTPSTVTAVLKKLERAGLVVHDYYGTVKLTPQGSRVAACVVRRFEIIKALLVDVLGLDADVAEIDACQMEHSVSPATVNRMEALVAWAKASGLAPVRPDRRELMESPCADCAAVGACQATATLVGRG
;
A
#
# COMPACT_ATOMS: atom_id res chain seq x y z
N MET A 1 -17.28 0.27 24.18
CA MET A 1 -17.93 -0.01 22.89
C MET A 1 -17.31 0.91 21.84
N HIS A 2 -16.25 0.48 21.16
CA HIS A 2 -15.69 1.23 20.04
C HIS A 2 -16.25 0.65 18.75
N HIS A 3 -17.29 1.26 18.22
CA HIS A 3 -17.72 1.00 16.85
C HIS A 3 -16.64 1.53 15.92
N ASN A 4 -15.63 0.69 15.64
CA ASN A 4 -14.76 0.86 14.50
C ASN A 4 -15.59 0.56 13.25
N HIS A 5 -16.38 1.54 12.79
CA HIS A 5 -16.76 1.58 11.39
C HIS A 5 -15.52 2.04 10.63
N GLY A 6 -14.55 1.11 10.57
CA GLY A 6 -13.21 1.32 10.05
C GLY A 6 -13.30 1.81 8.62
N LEU A 7 -12.43 2.77 8.29
CA LEU A 7 -12.24 3.20 6.91
C LEU A 7 -12.05 1.97 6.03
N SER A 8 -12.72 1.93 4.87
CA SER A 8 -12.44 0.88 3.90
C SER A 8 -11.02 1.04 3.36
N SER A 9 -10.45 -0.04 2.84
CA SER A 9 -9.17 0.01 2.11
C SER A 9 -9.18 1.09 1.01
N THR A 10 -10.30 1.26 0.31
CA THR A 10 -10.49 2.35 -0.66
C THR A 10 -10.34 3.72 -0.01
N HIS A 11 -10.95 3.98 1.14
CA HIS A 11 -10.82 5.26 1.83
C HIS A 11 -9.37 5.50 2.29
N GLU A 12 -8.70 4.48 2.82
CA GLU A 12 -7.29 4.56 3.21
C GLU A 12 -6.38 4.88 2.02
N MET A 13 -6.63 4.24 0.87
CA MET A 13 -5.84 4.48 -0.35
C MET A 13 -5.96 5.93 -0.83
N TYR A 14 -7.16 6.50 -0.77
CA TYR A 14 -7.36 7.91 -1.13
C TYR A 14 -6.58 8.87 -0.25
N LEU A 15 -6.53 8.59 1.06
CA LEU A 15 -5.75 9.39 2.00
C LEU A 15 -4.25 9.24 1.74
N LYS A 16 -3.76 8.04 1.44
CA LYS A 16 -2.36 7.78 1.08
C LYS A 16 -1.95 8.51 -0.21
N VAL A 17 -2.78 8.45 -1.26
CA VAL A 17 -2.50 9.19 -2.51
C VAL A 17 -2.48 10.70 -2.28
N LEU A 18 -3.44 11.23 -1.52
CA LEU A 18 -3.47 12.65 -1.20
C LEU A 18 -2.23 13.08 -0.39
N TYR A 19 -1.79 12.27 0.57
CA TYR A 19 -0.60 12.51 1.37
C TYR A 19 0.68 12.60 0.53
N GLY A 20 0.81 11.73 -0.48
CA GLY A 20 1.89 11.82 -1.46
C GLY A 20 1.86 13.13 -2.25
N LEU A 21 0.69 13.49 -2.78
CA LEU A 21 0.52 14.73 -3.56
C LEU A 21 0.79 16.01 -2.74
N GLU A 22 0.35 16.06 -1.49
CA GLU A 22 0.65 17.20 -0.60
C GLU A 22 2.15 17.37 -0.35
N SER A 23 2.89 16.26 -0.28
CA SER A 23 4.34 16.28 -0.10
C SER A 23 5.08 16.86 -1.32
N GLU A 24 4.47 16.79 -2.51
CA GLU A 24 5.05 17.30 -3.76
C GLU A 24 4.61 18.74 -4.09
N HIS A 25 3.36 19.11 -3.79
CA HIS A 25 2.72 20.30 -4.35
C HIS A 25 1.92 21.16 -3.33
N ASP A 26 2.09 20.95 -2.02
CA ASP A 26 1.37 21.60 -0.88
C ASP A 26 -0.16 21.35 -0.84
N VAL A 27 -0.79 21.08 -1.98
CA VAL A 27 -2.22 20.79 -2.12
C VAL A 27 -2.45 19.60 -3.06
N GLY A 28 -3.45 18.77 -2.77
CA GLY A 28 -3.93 17.78 -3.73
C GLY A 28 -4.96 18.37 -4.69
N ARG A 29 -4.98 17.92 -5.94
CA ARG A 29 -6.07 18.23 -6.89
C ARG A 29 -6.81 16.96 -7.27
N VAL A 30 -8.12 17.07 -7.46
CA VAL A 30 -8.99 15.94 -7.85
C VAL A 30 -8.48 15.24 -9.12
N ARG A 31 -7.95 15.99 -10.09
CA ARG A 31 -7.39 15.43 -11.34
C ARG A 31 -6.15 14.58 -11.10
N ASP A 32 -5.27 15.02 -10.20
CA ASP A 32 -4.02 14.32 -9.91
C ASP A 32 -4.30 13.07 -9.07
N MET A 33 -5.23 13.16 -8.12
CA MET A 33 -5.75 12.00 -7.39
C MET A 33 -6.37 10.97 -8.34
N ALA A 34 -7.21 11.40 -9.28
CA ALA A 34 -7.86 10.52 -10.25
C ALA A 34 -6.82 9.76 -11.09
N LYS A 35 -5.76 10.47 -11.53
CA LYS A 35 -4.64 9.87 -12.26
C LYS A 35 -3.89 8.84 -11.39
N GLY A 36 -3.54 9.20 -10.16
CA GLY A 36 -2.80 8.31 -9.24
C GLY A 36 -3.59 7.07 -8.82
N LEU A 37 -4.93 7.18 -8.72
CA LEU A 37 -5.82 6.09 -8.33
C LEU A 37 -6.34 5.27 -9.53
N GLY A 38 -6.10 5.71 -10.77
CA GLY A 38 -6.64 5.06 -11.96
C GLY A 38 -8.17 5.09 -12.06
N VAL A 39 -8.83 6.11 -11.49
CA VAL A 39 -10.29 6.25 -11.49
C VAL A 39 -10.74 7.58 -12.11
N THR A 40 -12.04 7.76 -12.33
CA THR A 40 -12.58 9.02 -12.85
C THR A 40 -12.57 10.12 -11.79
N PRO A 41 -12.43 11.41 -12.17
CA PRO A 41 -12.59 12.53 -11.24
C PRO A 41 -13.92 12.54 -10.49
N SER A 42 -15.01 12.10 -11.14
CA SER A 42 -16.33 11.98 -10.49
C SER A 42 -16.35 10.94 -9.38
N THR A 43 -15.66 9.81 -9.57
CA THR A 43 -15.45 8.79 -8.53
C THR A 43 -14.68 9.39 -7.37
N VAL A 44 -13.64 10.18 -7.68
CA VAL A 44 -12.83 10.81 -6.65
C VAL A 44 -13.66 11.76 -5.78
N THR A 45 -14.41 12.67 -6.40
CA THR A 45 -15.30 13.60 -5.70
C THR A 45 -16.33 12.89 -4.82
N ALA A 46 -16.88 11.75 -5.26
CA ALA A 46 -17.84 10.98 -4.48
C ALA A 46 -17.23 10.40 -3.20
N VAL A 47 -15.98 9.93 -3.26
CA VAL A 47 -15.25 9.41 -2.10
C VAL A 47 -14.79 10.55 -1.18
N LEU A 48 -14.32 11.66 -1.75
CA LEU A 48 -13.92 12.85 -0.98
C LEU A 48 -15.05 13.39 -0.12
N LYS A 49 -16.29 13.44 -0.62
CA LYS A 49 -17.48 13.81 0.18
C LYS A 49 -17.73 12.88 1.37
N LYS A 50 -17.30 11.61 1.32
CA LYS A 50 -17.38 10.70 2.47
C LYS A 50 -16.26 10.98 3.47
N LEU A 51 -15.04 11.19 2.99
CA LEU A 51 -13.88 11.52 3.82
C LEU A 51 -14.03 12.88 4.51
N GLU A 52 -14.63 13.86 3.83
CA GLU A 52 -14.94 15.19 4.38
C GLU A 52 -15.96 15.09 5.51
N ARG A 53 -17.05 14.34 5.31
CA ARG A 53 -18.03 14.04 6.37
C ARG A 53 -17.42 13.28 7.56
N ALA A 54 -16.35 12.52 7.32
CA ALA A 54 -15.58 11.84 8.36
C ALA A 54 -14.51 12.74 9.02
N GLY A 55 -14.38 14.01 8.59
CA GLY A 55 -13.41 14.96 9.13
C GLY A 55 -11.95 14.66 8.75
N LEU A 56 -11.71 13.92 7.68
CA LEU A 56 -10.36 13.47 7.27
C LEU A 56 -9.75 14.35 6.17
N VAL A 57 -10.58 15.06 5.40
CA VAL A 57 -10.14 15.99 4.36
C VAL A 57 -10.93 17.29 4.42
N VAL A 58 -10.37 18.35 3.86
CA VAL A 58 -11.04 19.61 3.55
C VAL A 58 -11.00 19.79 2.04
N HIS A 59 -12.16 20.01 1.42
CA HIS A 59 -12.27 20.25 -0.01
C HIS A 59 -12.68 21.71 -0.25
N ASP A 60 -11.90 22.43 -1.06
CA ASP A 60 -12.22 23.80 -1.42
C ASP A 60 -13.13 23.89 -2.66
N TYR A 61 -13.63 25.10 -2.93
CA TYR A 61 -14.49 25.37 -4.08
C TYR A 61 -13.75 25.28 -5.44
N TYR A 62 -12.42 25.35 -5.45
CA TYR A 62 -11.58 25.36 -6.65
C TYR A 62 -11.08 23.96 -7.04
N GLY A 63 -11.50 22.91 -6.33
CA GLY A 63 -11.12 21.53 -6.62
C GLY A 63 -9.77 21.12 -6.03
N THR A 64 -9.26 21.89 -5.06
CA THR A 64 -8.15 21.47 -4.22
C THR A 64 -8.66 20.75 -2.98
N VAL A 65 -7.88 19.78 -2.52
CA VAL A 65 -8.17 18.94 -1.37
C VAL A 65 -6.96 18.97 -0.46
N LYS A 66 -7.20 19.11 0.84
CA LYS A 66 -6.18 18.95 1.87
C LYS A 66 -6.54 17.91 2.91
N LEU A 67 -5.54 17.24 3.47
CA LEU A 67 -5.72 16.39 4.64
C LEU A 67 -5.97 17.26 5.88
N THR A 68 -6.91 16.84 6.73
CA THR A 68 -6.96 17.37 8.09
C THR A 68 -5.82 16.76 8.91
N PRO A 69 -5.50 17.30 10.11
CA PRO A 69 -4.54 16.64 11.00
C PRO A 69 -4.91 15.19 11.33
N GLN A 70 -6.21 14.86 11.37
CA GLN A 70 -6.67 13.48 11.57
C GLN A 70 -6.46 12.63 10.32
N GLY A 71 -6.80 13.14 9.13
CA GLY A 71 -6.54 12.44 7.86
C GLY A 71 -5.08 12.17 7.64
N SER A 72 -4.21 13.14 7.94
CA SER A 72 -2.75 13.01 7.84
C SER A 72 -2.22 11.89 8.73
N ARG A 73 -2.68 11.77 9.99
CA ARG A 73 -2.30 10.64 10.87
C ARG A 73 -2.71 9.29 10.30
N VAL A 74 -3.90 9.20 9.71
CA VAL A 74 -4.37 7.96 9.08
C VAL A 74 -3.51 7.62 7.85
N ALA A 75 -3.29 8.59 6.96
CA ALA A 75 -2.47 8.40 5.77
C ALA A 75 -1.04 7.97 6.12
N ALA A 76 -0.41 8.66 7.07
CA ALA A 76 0.93 8.31 7.55
C ALA A 76 0.99 6.90 8.15
N CYS A 77 -0.06 6.45 8.83
CA CYS A 77 -0.15 5.07 9.34
C CYS A 77 -0.19 4.05 8.19
N VAL A 78 -0.95 4.33 7.13
CA VAL A 78 -1.00 3.46 5.93
C VAL A 78 0.36 3.42 5.23
N VAL A 79 0.98 4.59 5.00
CA VAL A 79 2.33 4.70 4.40
C VAL A 79 3.37 3.95 5.23
N ARG A 80 3.34 4.08 6.56
CA ARG A 80 4.26 3.35 7.43
C ARG A 80 4.06 1.84 7.34
N ARG A 81 2.82 1.36 7.29
CA ARG A 81 2.54 -0.09 7.10
C ARG A 81 3.11 -0.60 5.79
N PHE A 82 2.88 0.15 4.71
CA PHE A 82 3.43 -0.13 3.39
C PHE A 82 4.96 -0.27 3.42
N GLU A 83 5.66 0.73 3.96
CA GLU A 83 7.13 0.76 4.01
C GLU A 83 7.70 -0.41 4.80
N ILE A 84 7.08 -0.77 5.94
CA ILE A 84 7.51 -1.89 6.77
C ILE A 84 7.31 -3.22 6.04
N ILE A 85 6.16 -3.42 5.39
CA ILE A 85 5.87 -4.64 4.63
C ILE A 85 6.83 -4.74 3.46
N LYS A 86 7.03 -3.66 2.69
CA LYS A 86 7.98 -3.64 1.57
C LYS A 86 9.41 -3.95 2.03
N ALA A 87 9.85 -3.35 3.14
CA ALA A 87 11.17 -3.63 3.71
C ALA A 87 11.32 -5.09 4.12
N LEU A 88 10.29 -5.71 4.71
CA LEU A 88 10.30 -7.15 5.00
C LEU A 88 10.47 -7.97 3.71
N LEU A 89 9.66 -7.68 2.68
CA LEU A 89 9.67 -8.43 1.43
C LEU A 89 11.02 -8.33 0.70
N VAL A 90 11.63 -7.14 0.68
CA VAL A 90 12.94 -6.93 0.03
C VAL A 90 14.09 -7.39 0.90
N ASP A 91 14.20 -6.85 2.12
CA ASP A 91 15.41 -6.98 2.94
C ASP A 91 15.51 -8.34 3.62
N VAL A 92 14.37 -8.98 3.92
CA VAL A 92 14.34 -10.27 4.63
C VAL A 92 13.98 -11.41 3.69
N LEU A 93 12.98 -11.24 2.82
CA LEU A 93 12.53 -12.30 1.90
C LEU A 93 13.19 -12.24 0.52
N GLY A 94 13.97 -11.21 0.22
CA GLY A 94 14.78 -11.13 -1.00
C GLY A 94 13.98 -10.98 -2.30
N LEU A 95 12.73 -10.52 -2.22
CA LEU A 95 11.91 -10.23 -3.40
C LEU A 95 12.48 -9.05 -4.19
N ASP A 96 12.24 -9.05 -5.49
CA ASP A 96 12.51 -7.89 -6.33
C ASP A 96 11.63 -6.70 -5.89
N ALA A 97 12.21 -5.50 -5.97
CA ALA A 97 11.59 -4.29 -5.44
C ALA A 97 10.20 -4.01 -6.04
N ASP A 98 10.01 -4.29 -7.34
CA ASP A 98 8.75 -4.07 -8.04
C ASP A 98 7.64 -5.04 -7.56
N VAL A 99 8.00 -6.28 -7.26
CA VAL A 99 7.08 -7.29 -6.72
C VAL A 99 6.70 -6.91 -5.31
N ALA A 100 7.70 -6.56 -4.49
CA ALA A 100 7.49 -6.12 -3.12
C ALA A 100 6.62 -4.86 -3.04
N GLU A 101 6.74 -3.92 -3.98
CA GLU A 101 5.88 -2.74 -4.10
C GLU A 101 4.41 -3.14 -4.28
N ILE A 102 4.14 -4.03 -5.23
CA ILE A 102 2.77 -4.48 -5.56
C ILE A 102 2.17 -5.24 -4.37
N ASP A 103 2.90 -6.19 -3.82
CA ASP A 103 2.43 -7.03 -2.72
C ASP A 103 2.22 -6.21 -1.45
N ALA A 104 3.17 -5.32 -1.11
CA ALA A 104 3.02 -4.44 0.06
C ALA A 104 1.80 -3.52 -0.06
N CYS A 105 1.52 -2.99 -1.26
CA CYS A 105 0.36 -2.15 -1.52
C CYS A 105 -0.96 -2.90 -1.29
N GLN A 106 -1.03 -4.19 -1.61
CA GLN A 106 -2.22 -5.00 -1.34
C GLN A 106 -2.34 -5.37 0.15
N MET A 107 -1.21 -5.63 0.81
CA MET A 107 -1.16 -6.08 2.20
C MET A 107 -1.42 -4.96 3.20
N GLU A 108 -1.00 -3.71 2.91
CA GLU A 108 -1.00 -2.60 3.88
C GLU A 108 -2.36 -2.34 4.56
N HIS A 109 -3.45 -2.61 3.84
CA HIS A 109 -4.82 -2.40 4.31
C HIS A 109 -5.40 -3.57 5.09
N SER A 110 -4.78 -4.75 5.00
CA SER A 110 -5.32 -6.01 5.50
C SER A 110 -4.57 -6.55 6.72
N VAL A 111 -3.31 -6.13 6.89
CA VAL A 111 -2.45 -6.62 7.96
C VAL A 111 -2.70 -5.86 9.26
N SER A 112 -2.83 -6.59 10.37
CA SER A 112 -3.07 -6.00 11.69
C SER A 112 -1.89 -5.15 12.16
N PRO A 113 -2.11 -4.09 12.96
CA PRO A 113 -1.03 -3.29 13.54
C PRO A 113 -0.04 -4.12 14.36
N ALA A 114 -0.53 -5.13 15.10
CA ALA A 114 0.32 -6.02 15.88
C ALA A 114 1.29 -6.82 14.99
N THR A 115 0.80 -7.31 13.85
CA THR A 115 1.61 -8.03 12.87
C THR A 115 2.65 -7.10 12.24
N VAL A 116 2.26 -5.89 11.80
CA VAL A 116 3.21 -4.92 11.22
C VAL A 116 4.32 -4.56 12.21
N ASN A 117 3.99 -4.34 13.49
CA ASN A 117 5.01 -4.04 14.50
C ASN A 117 5.99 -5.21 14.71
N ARG A 118 5.54 -6.46 14.56
CA ARG A 118 6.43 -7.63 14.62
C ARG A 118 7.28 -7.76 13.36
N MET A 119 6.74 -7.43 12.19
CA MET A 119 7.51 -7.37 10.94
C MET A 119 8.62 -6.33 11.03
N GLU A 120 8.32 -5.14 11.55
CA GLU A 120 9.32 -4.09 11.77
C GLU A 120 10.45 -4.53 12.69
N ALA A 121 10.11 -5.16 13.82
CA ALA A 121 11.10 -5.70 14.75
C ALA A 121 11.98 -6.78 14.08
N LEU A 122 11.39 -7.63 13.25
CA LEU A 122 12.10 -8.65 12.49
C LEU A 122 13.06 -8.03 11.47
N VAL A 123 12.61 -7.02 10.71
CA VAL A 123 13.46 -6.29 9.74
C VAL A 123 14.63 -5.63 10.45
N ALA A 124 14.38 -4.94 11.57
CA ALA A 124 15.42 -4.30 12.36
C ALA A 124 16.44 -5.32 12.89
N TRP A 125 15.96 -6.44 13.43
CA TRP A 125 16.82 -7.52 13.90
C TRP A 125 17.67 -8.14 12.79
N ALA A 126 17.07 -8.43 11.61
CA ALA A 126 17.79 -9.01 10.48
C ALA A 126 18.92 -8.10 10.00
N LYS A 127 18.65 -6.78 9.88
CA LYS A 127 19.66 -5.77 9.53
C LYS A 127 20.78 -5.69 10.55
N ALA A 128 20.45 -5.63 11.83
CA ALA A 128 21.44 -5.57 12.92
C ALA A 128 22.29 -6.86 13.00
N SER A 129 21.73 -7.99 12.59
CA SER A 129 22.40 -9.30 12.61
C SER A 129 23.22 -9.56 11.34
N GLY A 130 23.16 -8.67 10.34
CA GLY A 130 23.85 -8.85 9.05
C GLY A 130 23.36 -10.05 8.25
N LEU A 131 22.10 -10.46 8.43
CA LEU A 131 21.53 -11.59 7.70
C LEU A 131 21.34 -11.22 6.23
N ALA A 132 21.72 -12.13 5.35
CA ALA A 132 21.36 -12.05 3.94
C ALA A 132 19.86 -12.37 3.77
N PRO A 133 19.21 -11.82 2.73
CA PRO A 133 17.82 -12.16 2.42
C PRO A 133 17.66 -13.67 2.18
N VAL A 134 16.53 -14.22 2.62
CA VAL A 134 16.15 -15.62 2.40
C VAL A 134 15.88 -15.79 0.91
N ARG A 135 16.64 -16.65 0.23
CA ARG A 135 16.38 -17.04 -1.16
C ARG A 135 16.15 -18.55 -1.21
N PRO A 136 14.95 -19.02 -1.63
CA PRO A 136 14.70 -20.44 -1.79
C PRO A 136 15.55 -21.01 -2.93
N ASP A 137 15.81 -22.32 -2.90
CA ASP A 137 16.48 -22.99 -4.02
C ASP A 137 15.58 -22.89 -5.26
N ARG A 138 16.18 -22.60 -6.43
CA ARG A 138 15.46 -22.54 -7.70
C ARG A 138 14.66 -23.82 -7.99
N ARG A 139 15.16 -25.00 -7.58
CA ARG A 139 14.43 -26.27 -7.76
C ARG A 139 13.14 -26.32 -6.95
N GLU A 140 13.18 -25.85 -5.70
CA GLU A 140 12.00 -25.82 -4.81
C GLU A 140 10.90 -24.89 -5.34
N LEU A 141 11.28 -23.78 -5.98
CA LEU A 141 10.30 -22.86 -6.59
C LEU A 141 9.57 -23.50 -7.78
N MET A 142 10.29 -24.24 -8.63
CA MET A 142 9.73 -24.88 -9.83
C MET A 142 8.81 -26.06 -9.51
N GLU A 143 9.02 -26.71 -8.37
CA GLU A 143 8.19 -27.82 -7.88
C GLU A 143 7.06 -27.35 -6.94
N SER A 144 6.92 -26.03 -6.72
CA SER A 144 5.87 -25.51 -5.85
C SER A 144 4.51 -25.51 -6.56
N PRO A 145 3.40 -25.77 -5.83
CA PRO A 145 2.04 -25.60 -6.38
C PRO A 145 1.74 -24.19 -6.91
N CYS A 146 2.52 -23.18 -6.46
CA CYS A 146 2.42 -21.82 -6.98
C CYS A 146 2.91 -21.70 -8.43
N ALA A 147 3.87 -22.55 -8.86
CA ALA A 147 4.31 -22.61 -10.25
C ALA A 147 3.18 -23.11 -11.17
N ASP A 148 2.39 -24.07 -10.71
CA ASP A 148 1.23 -24.58 -11.45
C ASP A 148 0.15 -23.50 -11.61
N CYS A 149 -0.14 -22.74 -10.55
CA CYS A 149 -1.10 -21.62 -10.60
C CYS A 149 -0.67 -20.52 -11.58
N ALA A 150 0.64 -20.23 -11.66
CA ALA A 150 1.19 -19.28 -12.62
C ALA A 150 1.00 -19.78 -14.06
N ALA A 151 1.30 -21.06 -14.31
CA ALA A 151 1.22 -21.67 -15.63
C ALA A 151 -0.20 -21.66 -16.23
N VAL A 152 -1.24 -21.77 -15.39
CA VAL A 152 -2.64 -21.77 -15.82
C VAL A 152 -3.33 -20.40 -15.71
N GLY A 153 -2.58 -19.34 -15.36
CA GLY A 153 -3.13 -17.99 -15.22
C GLY A 153 -4.14 -17.83 -14.07
N ALA A 154 -4.15 -18.76 -13.11
CA ALA A 154 -5.06 -18.73 -11.96
C ALA A 154 -4.58 -17.78 -10.84
N CYS A 155 -3.30 -17.38 -10.87
CA CYS A 155 -2.75 -16.44 -9.91
C CYS A 155 -2.77 -15.01 -10.46
N GLN A 156 -3.51 -14.10 -9.80
CA GLN A 156 -3.52 -12.68 -10.16
C GLN A 156 -2.18 -11.98 -9.84
N ALA A 157 -1.36 -12.56 -8.96
CA ALA A 157 -0.05 -12.02 -8.59
C ALA A 157 1.04 -12.25 -9.66
N THR A 158 0.85 -13.20 -10.59
CA THR A 158 1.88 -13.56 -11.59
C THR A 158 1.84 -12.73 -12.87
N ALA A 159 0.82 -11.87 -13.06
CA ALA A 159 0.70 -11.05 -14.27
C ALA A 159 1.84 -10.02 -14.45
N THR A 160 2.64 -9.76 -13.40
CA THR A 160 3.80 -8.86 -13.44
C THR A 160 5.14 -9.60 -13.38
N LEU A 161 5.16 -10.90 -13.06
CA LEU A 161 6.38 -11.67 -12.81
C LEU A 161 6.88 -12.48 -14.02
N VAL A 162 6.12 -12.54 -15.12
CA VAL A 162 6.54 -13.25 -16.34
C VAL A 162 6.46 -12.32 -17.54
N GLY A 163 7.46 -11.45 -17.67
CA GLY A 163 7.78 -10.70 -18.89
C GLY A 163 8.99 -9.81 -18.62
N ARG A 164 10.10 -9.86 -19.36
CA ARG A 164 10.31 -10.23 -20.76
C ARG A 164 11.75 -10.73 -20.96
N GLY A 165 11.91 -11.85 -21.65
CA GLY A 165 13.07 -12.06 -22.53
C GLY A 165 12.89 -11.31 -23.84
#